data_AF-A0A3N1PXP9-F1
#
_entry.id   AF-A0A3N1PXP9-F1
#
_cell.length_a   1.000
_cell.length_b   1.000
_cell.length_c   1.000
_cell.angle_alpha   90.00
_cell.angle_beta   90.00
_cell.angle_gamma   90.00
#
_symmetry.space_group_name_H-M   'P 1'
#
loop_
_entity.id
_entity.type
_entity.pdbx_description
1 polymer ?
#
loop_
_entity_poly.entity_id
_entity_poly.type
_entity_poly.pdbx_seq_one_letter_code
_entity_poly.pdbx_strand_id
1 'polypeptide(L)'
;MTSVRRTTPGSFEQTAIRLTGRVMGALPANTATAFLGEPLVDSPEAARLALYPTVTGRVVHGEMRGRELGFPTANLDPKAEGVTPADGVYAAWVVIDGRVFGGAVSVGNNPTFEGVPERQIEAHILDASLDLYDREISVHFVRRVRGNVRFEGLDALVAQIAADVANIRGILAERHLQAL
;
A
#
# COMPACT_ATOMS: atom_id res chain seq x y z
N MET A 1 -8.53 -5.80 -24.39
CA MET A 1 -9.63 -4.88 -24.77
C MET A 1 -9.89 -5.03 -26.27
N THR A 2 -11.03 -5.58 -26.67
CA THR A 2 -11.37 -5.88 -28.08
C THR A 2 -12.11 -4.70 -28.68
N SER A 3 -11.55 -4.06 -29.71
CA SER A 3 -12.27 -3.03 -30.48
C SER A 3 -12.91 -3.69 -31.71
N VAL A 4 -14.22 -3.53 -31.87
CA VAL A 4 -14.97 -3.98 -33.04
C VAL A 4 -15.35 -2.75 -33.86
N ARG A 5 -14.89 -2.66 -35.12
CA ARG A 5 -15.32 -1.64 -36.08
C ARG A 5 -16.18 -2.28 -37.17
N ARG A 6 -17.34 -1.68 -37.46
CA ARG A 6 -18.22 -2.09 -38.56
C ARG A 6 -17.62 -1.64 -39.90
N THR A 7 -17.57 -2.55 -40.87
CA THR A 7 -17.13 -2.24 -42.24
C THR A 7 -18.23 -2.46 -43.30
N THR A 8 -19.25 -3.31 -43.08
CA THR A 8 -20.49 -3.42 -43.91
C THR A 8 -21.51 -4.39 -43.25
N PRO A 9 -22.79 -4.46 -43.68
CA PRO A 9 -23.78 -5.39 -43.11
C PRO A 9 -23.42 -6.85 -43.42
N GLY A 10 -23.17 -7.64 -42.38
CA GLY A 10 -23.06 -9.12 -42.47
C GLY A 10 -21.64 -9.68 -42.44
N SER A 11 -20.59 -8.86 -42.40
CA SER A 11 -19.21 -9.32 -42.19
C SER A 11 -18.56 -8.62 -41.00
N PHE A 12 -17.91 -9.39 -40.13
CA PHE A 12 -17.12 -8.92 -39.00
C PHE A 12 -15.68 -9.39 -39.19
N GLU A 13 -14.72 -8.46 -39.17
CA GLU A 13 -13.30 -8.80 -39.16
C GLU A 13 -12.82 -8.80 -37.70
N GLN A 14 -12.46 -9.99 -37.19
CA GLN A 14 -11.95 -10.16 -35.82
C GLN A 14 -10.43 -10.14 -35.85
N THR A 15 -9.82 -9.03 -35.43
CA THR A 15 -8.38 -9.00 -35.16
C THR A 15 -8.13 -9.46 -33.74
N ALA A 16 -7.69 -10.71 -33.57
CA ALA A 16 -7.21 -11.21 -32.28
C ALA A 16 -5.80 -10.66 -32.03
N ILE A 17 -5.64 -9.84 -30.99
CA ILE A 17 -4.31 -9.49 -30.47
C ILE A 17 -3.78 -10.72 -29.76
N ARG A 18 -2.69 -11.29 -30.27
CA ARG A 18 -2.02 -12.47 -29.71
C ARG A 18 -1.34 -12.09 -28.40
N LEU A 19 -1.89 -12.50 -27.26
CA LEU A 19 -1.19 -12.46 -25.96
C LEU A 19 -0.06 -13.51 -26.00
N THR A 20 1.16 -13.08 -26.26
CA THR A 20 2.34 -13.95 -26.24
C THR A 20 2.98 -13.98 -24.85
N GLY A 21 2.76 -15.10 -24.14
CA GLY A 21 3.60 -15.63 -23.04
C GLY A 21 3.39 -14.96 -21.67
N ARG A 22 3.39 -15.64 -20.52
CA ARG A 22 3.62 -17.04 -20.13
C ARG A 22 2.96 -17.19 -18.75
N VAL A 23 2.11 -18.19 -18.55
CA VAL A 23 1.58 -18.53 -17.22
C VAL A 23 2.71 -19.18 -16.40
N MET A 24 3.06 -18.61 -15.26
CA MET A 24 3.89 -19.28 -14.24
C MET A 24 3.23 -19.13 -12.88
N GLY A 25 2.51 -20.19 -12.47
CA GLY A 25 2.09 -20.47 -11.10
C GLY A 25 0.81 -19.76 -10.65
N ALA A 26 -0.23 -20.52 -10.33
CA ALA A 26 -1.31 -20.00 -9.50
C ALA A 26 -0.70 -19.51 -8.18
N LEU A 27 -0.72 -18.19 -7.95
CA LEU A 27 -0.45 -17.63 -6.62
C LEU A 27 -1.46 -18.26 -5.65
N PRO A 28 -1.02 -18.83 -4.52
CA PRO A 28 -1.97 -19.36 -3.55
C PRO A 28 -2.86 -18.19 -3.08
N ALA A 29 -4.10 -18.49 -2.71
CA ALA A 29 -5.19 -17.51 -2.48
C ALA A 29 -4.92 -16.43 -1.39
N ASN A 30 -3.71 -16.43 -0.83
CA ASN A 30 -3.14 -15.56 0.18
C ASN A 30 -1.93 -14.73 -0.32
N THR A 31 -1.60 -14.74 -1.61
CA THR A 31 -0.49 -13.97 -2.20
C THR A 31 -1.00 -12.86 -3.12
N ALA A 32 -1.87 -12.01 -2.60
CA ALA A 32 -2.00 -10.67 -3.18
C ALA A 32 -0.96 -9.78 -2.50
N THR A 33 -0.48 -8.74 -3.17
CA THR A 33 0.17 -7.55 -2.57
C THR A 33 1.71 -7.48 -2.51
N ALA A 34 2.47 -8.42 -3.08
CA ALA A 34 3.91 -8.22 -3.31
C ALA A 34 4.25 -8.43 -4.78
N PHE A 35 4.66 -7.37 -5.48
CA PHE A 35 5.32 -7.54 -6.77
C PHE A 35 6.79 -7.90 -6.51
N LEU A 36 7.11 -9.18 -6.62
CA LEU A 36 8.48 -9.69 -6.56
C LEU A 36 9.01 -9.87 -7.99
N GLY A 37 9.45 -8.79 -8.64
CA GLY A 37 10.30 -8.92 -9.82
C GLY A 37 10.08 -7.87 -10.90
N GLU A 38 11.13 -7.07 -11.13
CA GLU A 38 11.32 -5.97 -12.09
C GLU A 38 10.97 -4.55 -11.59
N PRO A 39 11.77 -3.51 -11.96
CA PRO A 39 11.54 -2.13 -11.56
C PRO A 39 10.22 -1.60 -12.13
N LEU A 40 9.50 -0.79 -11.33
CA LEU A 40 8.26 -0.08 -11.69
C LEU A 40 8.31 0.80 -12.96
N VAL A 41 9.48 1.01 -13.57
CA VAL A 41 9.65 1.98 -14.66
C VAL A 41 8.82 1.55 -15.88
N ASP A 42 8.02 2.47 -16.41
CA ASP A 42 7.17 2.30 -17.59
C ASP A 42 6.13 1.16 -17.51
N SER A 43 5.57 0.93 -16.31
CA SER A 43 4.52 -0.05 -16.09
C SER A 43 3.14 0.60 -15.84
N PRO A 44 2.01 -0.05 -16.21
CA PRO A 44 0.66 0.41 -15.84
C PRO A 44 0.48 0.61 -14.33
N GLU A 45 1.21 -0.15 -13.52
CA GLU A 45 1.21 -0.04 -12.06
C GLU A 45 1.84 1.26 -11.59
N ALA A 46 2.96 1.70 -12.17
CA ALA A 46 3.55 3.00 -11.86
C ALA A 46 2.60 4.17 -12.20
N ALA A 47 1.92 4.08 -13.35
CA ALA A 47 0.91 5.07 -13.72
C ALA A 47 -0.25 5.12 -12.69
N ARG A 48 -0.64 3.99 -12.10
CA ARG A 48 -1.67 3.93 -11.05
C ARG A 48 -1.18 4.51 -9.73
N LEU A 49 0.05 4.19 -9.32
CA LEU A 49 0.63 4.74 -8.11
C LEU A 49 0.71 6.27 -8.15
N ALA A 50 1.00 6.84 -9.31
CA ALA A 50 1.04 8.28 -9.54
C ALA A 50 -0.32 8.99 -9.31
N LEU A 51 -1.45 8.25 -9.26
CA LEU A 51 -2.77 8.81 -8.98
C LEU A 51 -3.06 8.98 -7.49
N TYR A 52 -2.28 8.35 -6.62
CA TYR A 52 -2.50 8.39 -5.18
C TYR A 52 -1.70 9.53 -4.53
N PRO A 53 -2.25 10.19 -3.49
CA PRO A 53 -1.46 11.01 -2.59
C PRO A 53 -0.27 10.20 -2.09
N THR A 54 0.91 10.81 -2.14
CA THR A 54 2.16 10.11 -1.86
C THR A 54 2.97 10.89 -0.84
N VAL A 55 3.59 10.16 0.08
CA VAL A 55 4.64 10.66 0.96
C VAL A 55 5.89 9.82 0.77
N THR A 56 7.04 10.49 0.62
CA THR A 56 8.34 9.84 0.52
C THR A 56 9.22 10.31 1.68
N GLY A 57 9.90 9.37 2.32
CA GLY A 57 10.80 9.72 3.41
C GLY A 57 11.69 8.57 3.84
N ARG A 58 12.71 8.92 4.62
CA ARG A 58 13.59 7.97 5.28
C ARG A 58 12.86 7.28 6.43
N VAL A 59 13.07 5.98 6.59
CA VAL A 59 12.61 5.24 7.76
C VAL A 59 13.57 5.49 8.92
N VAL A 60 13.01 5.96 10.03
CA VAL A 60 13.73 6.28 11.27
C VAL A 60 13.31 5.35 12.40
N HIS A 61 14.06 5.39 13.49
CA HIS A 61 13.72 4.68 14.71
C HIS A 61 12.52 5.35 15.38
N GLY A 62 11.48 4.57 15.66
CA GLY A 62 10.35 5.00 16.49
C GLY A 62 10.29 4.23 17.80
N GLU A 63 9.14 4.29 18.48
CA GLU A 63 8.91 3.66 19.79
C GLU A 63 8.86 2.12 19.76
N MET A 64 8.95 1.50 18.58
CA MET A 64 8.92 0.05 18.35
C MET A 64 7.71 -0.72 18.92
N ARG A 65 6.67 -0.03 19.42
CA ARG A 65 5.49 -0.64 20.05
C ARG A 65 4.80 -1.66 19.16
N GLY A 66 4.67 -1.39 17.86
CA GLY A 66 4.06 -2.33 16.92
C GLY A 66 4.76 -3.69 16.88
N ARG A 67 6.09 -3.71 17.05
CA ARG A 67 6.87 -4.96 17.05
C ARG A 67 6.50 -5.87 18.22
N GLU A 68 6.30 -5.32 19.40
CA GLU A 68 5.87 -6.07 20.60
C GLU A 68 4.47 -6.66 20.44
N LEU A 69 3.63 -6.02 19.62
CA LEU A 69 2.25 -6.44 19.33
C LEU A 69 2.13 -7.41 18.14
N GLY A 70 3.24 -7.76 17.48
CA GLY A 70 3.25 -8.61 16.29
C GLY A 70 3.01 -7.87 14.96
N PHE A 71 2.98 -6.54 14.98
CA PHE A 71 2.76 -5.67 13.83
C PHE A 71 3.91 -4.65 13.70
N PRO A 72 5.13 -5.08 13.33
CA PRO A 72 6.27 -4.16 13.22
C PRO A 72 5.98 -3.04 12.21
N THR A 73 6.23 -1.78 12.62
CA THR A 73 6.02 -0.59 11.80
C THR A 73 7.33 0.13 11.47
N ALA A 74 7.43 0.60 10.23
CA ALA A 74 8.43 1.56 9.80
C ALA A 74 7.90 2.97 10.06
N ASN A 75 8.65 3.79 10.80
CA ASN A 75 8.31 5.18 11.08
C ASN A 75 8.99 6.05 10.02
N LEU A 76 8.24 6.92 9.33
CA LEU A 76 8.84 7.89 8.42
C LEU A 76 9.39 9.10 9.20
N ASP A 77 10.52 9.63 8.72
CA ASP A 77 11.12 10.87 9.21
C ASP A 77 10.09 12.01 9.18
N PRO A 78 10.01 12.86 10.22
CA PRO A 78 9.12 14.03 10.23
C PRO A 78 9.33 15.00 9.06
N LYS A 79 10.50 14.97 8.41
CA LYS A 79 10.85 15.74 7.21
C LYS A 79 10.44 15.04 5.91
N ALA A 80 9.69 13.95 5.98
CA ALA A 80 9.14 13.29 4.79
C ALA A 80 8.35 14.29 3.92
N GLU A 81 8.54 14.18 2.61
CA GLU A 81 7.98 15.11 1.64
C GLU A 81 6.73 14.52 0.98
N GLY A 82 5.79 15.39 0.58
CA GLY A 82 4.60 14.99 -0.17
C GLY A 82 3.29 15.40 0.49
N VAL A 83 2.20 14.73 0.12
CA VAL A 83 0.84 15.05 0.56
C VAL A 83 0.39 14.04 1.60
N THR A 84 0.47 14.45 2.86
CA THR A 84 -0.02 13.65 3.99
C THR A 84 -1.53 13.83 4.14
N PRO A 85 -2.34 12.75 4.13
CA PRO A 85 -3.78 12.85 4.35
C PRO A 85 -4.12 13.18 5.81
N ALA A 86 -5.41 13.34 6.10
CA ALA A 86 -5.89 13.52 7.47
C ALA A 86 -5.52 12.33 8.39
N ASP A 87 -5.63 12.53 9.70
CA ASP A 87 -5.32 11.50 10.68
C ASP A 87 -6.25 10.27 10.53
N GLY A 88 -5.69 9.07 10.64
CA GLY A 88 -6.41 7.81 10.51
C GLY A 88 -5.54 6.64 10.09
N VAL A 89 -6.20 5.50 9.87
CA VAL A 89 -5.59 4.28 9.34
C VAL A 89 -5.98 4.13 7.87
N TYR A 90 -5.00 3.74 7.04
CA TYR A 90 -5.10 3.70 5.60
C TYR A 90 -4.62 2.38 5.03
N ALA A 91 -5.29 1.93 3.96
CA ALA A 91 -4.69 1.02 2.99
C ALA A 91 -3.75 1.83 2.09
N ALA A 92 -2.53 1.34 1.89
CA ALA A 92 -1.54 1.98 1.04
C ALA A 92 -0.74 0.96 0.23
N TRP A 93 -0.14 1.43 -0.86
CA TRP A 93 0.97 0.76 -1.52
C TRP A 93 2.27 1.39 -1.05
N VAL A 94 3.27 0.57 -0.73
CA VAL A 94 4.58 1.01 -0.27
C VAL A 94 5.65 0.57 -1.27
N VAL A 95 6.40 1.53 -1.81
CA VAL A 95 7.51 1.28 -2.72
C VAL A 95 8.80 1.26 -1.92
N ILE A 96 9.53 0.16 -2.02
CA ILE A 96 10.81 -0.09 -1.33
C ILE A 96 11.76 -0.69 -2.36
N ASP A 97 12.87 -0.02 -2.64
CA ASP A 97 13.87 -0.46 -3.63
C ASP A 97 13.26 -0.88 -4.98
N GLY A 98 12.29 -0.09 -5.47
CA GLY A 98 11.60 -0.32 -6.75
C GLY A 98 10.55 -1.44 -6.72
N ARG A 99 10.30 -2.08 -5.57
CA ARG A 99 9.28 -3.12 -5.39
C ARG A 99 8.06 -2.59 -4.66
N VAL A 100 6.88 -3.08 -5.02
CA VAL A 100 5.60 -2.67 -4.43
C VAL A 100 5.14 -3.69 -3.40
N PHE A 101 4.79 -3.19 -2.22
CA PHE A 101 4.22 -3.94 -1.11
C PHE A 101 2.88 -3.33 -0.68
N GLY A 102 2.05 -4.14 -0.04
CA GLY A 102 0.91 -3.64 0.71
C GLY A 102 1.35 -3.01 2.03
N GLY A 103 0.67 -1.94 2.43
CA GLY A 103 0.91 -1.28 3.71
C GLY A 103 -0.38 -1.02 4.45
N ALA A 104 -0.39 -1.35 5.75
CA ALA A 104 -1.31 -0.76 6.71
C ALA A 104 -0.63 0.46 7.33
N VAL A 105 -1.15 1.65 7.05
CA VAL A 105 -0.48 2.91 7.40
C VAL A 105 -1.31 3.70 8.40
N SER A 106 -0.72 4.02 9.54
CA SER A 106 -1.28 4.92 10.53
C SER A 106 -0.72 6.33 10.33
N VAL A 107 -1.59 7.33 10.30
CA VAL A 107 -1.25 8.75 10.30
C VAL A 107 -1.84 9.36 11.56
N GLY A 108 -1.02 10.00 12.38
CA GLY A 108 -1.49 10.64 13.59
C GLY A 108 -0.48 11.60 14.17
N ASN A 109 -0.83 12.19 15.31
CA ASN A 109 0.06 13.04 16.08
C ASN A 109 0.45 12.32 17.36
N ASN A 110 1.73 12.41 17.73
CA ASN A 110 2.19 12.13 19.09
C ASN A 110 2.44 13.48 19.79
N PRO A 111 1.45 14.04 20.51
CA PRO A 111 1.63 15.30 21.21
C PRO A 111 2.41 15.04 22.50
N THR A 112 3.74 14.88 22.40
CA THR A 112 4.60 14.72 23.59
C THR A 112 5.43 15.96 23.92
N PHE A 113 5.52 16.97 23.05
CA PHE A 113 6.22 18.24 23.35
C PHE A 113 5.50 19.46 22.79
N GLU A 114 5.56 20.58 23.53
CA GLU A 114 4.98 21.86 23.15
C GLU A 114 5.71 22.47 21.94
N GLY A 115 4.94 22.88 20.93
CA GLY A 115 5.43 23.73 19.83
C GLY A 115 4.75 23.48 18.49
N VAL A 116 4.83 22.24 17.97
CA VAL A 116 4.12 21.78 16.77
C VAL A 116 3.97 20.26 16.88
N PRO A 117 2.77 19.67 16.73
CA PRO A 117 2.66 18.22 16.62
C PRO A 117 3.32 17.77 15.32
N GLU A 118 4.46 17.08 15.41
CA GLU A 118 5.02 16.37 14.27
C GLU A 118 4.06 15.22 13.92
N ARG A 119 3.49 15.26 12.72
CA ARG A 119 2.65 14.18 12.19
C ARG A 119 3.54 12.95 12.00
N GLN A 120 3.18 11.86 12.68
CA GLN A 120 3.83 10.57 12.54
C GLN A 120 3.10 9.73 11.50
N ILE A 121 3.89 9.13 10.60
CA ILE A 121 3.41 8.16 9.63
C ILE A 121 4.11 6.84 9.93
N GLU A 122 3.33 5.83 10.27
CA GLU A 122 3.80 4.49 10.59
C GLU A 122 3.26 3.48 9.58
N ALA A 123 4.13 2.77 8.88
CA ALA A 123 3.77 1.77 7.88
C ALA A 123 4.09 0.36 8.37
N HIS A 124 3.07 -0.47 8.55
CA HIS A 124 3.21 -1.92 8.68
C HIS A 124 3.19 -2.55 7.30
N ILE A 125 4.32 -3.11 6.86
CA ILE A 125 4.45 -3.75 5.55
C ILE A 125 3.83 -5.15 5.61
N LEU A 126 2.90 -5.42 4.72
CA LEU A 126 2.18 -6.69 4.66
C LEU A 126 3.05 -7.75 4.01
N ASP A 127 3.02 -8.96 4.56
CA ASP A 127 3.67 -10.17 4.04
C ASP A 127 5.19 -10.07 3.85
N ALA A 128 5.83 -9.09 4.48
CA ALA A 128 7.26 -8.88 4.39
C ALA A 128 7.87 -8.61 5.77
N SER A 129 9.03 -9.21 6.01
CA SER A 129 9.89 -8.90 7.15
C SER A 129 11.17 -8.30 6.59
N LEU A 130 11.29 -6.97 6.67
CA LEU A 130 12.37 -6.20 6.07
C LEU A 130 13.00 -5.31 7.13
N ASP A 131 14.32 -5.21 7.10
CA ASP A 131 15.03 -4.14 7.81
C ASP A 131 15.06 -2.90 6.93
N LEU A 132 14.26 -1.91 7.33
CA LEU A 132 14.02 -0.70 6.56
C LEU A 132 14.75 0.52 7.13
N TYR A 133 15.43 0.41 8.28
CA TYR A 133 16.11 1.56 8.86
C TYR A 133 17.05 2.22 7.87
N ASP A 134 17.03 3.55 7.86
CA ASP A 134 17.80 4.40 6.97
C ASP A 134 17.50 4.24 5.46
N ARG A 135 16.52 3.41 5.09
CA ARG A 135 16.03 3.34 3.71
C ARG A 135 15.01 4.43 3.43
N GLU A 136 15.01 4.91 2.20
CA GLU A 136 13.95 5.76 1.67
C GLU A 136 12.83 4.88 1.13
N ILE A 137 11.59 5.21 1.50
CA ILE A 137 10.38 4.51 1.00
C ILE A 137 9.36 5.55 0.53
N SER A 138 8.49 5.13 -0.39
CA SER A 138 7.33 5.93 -0.81
C SER A 138 6.02 5.24 -0.42
N VAL A 139 5.11 5.97 0.21
CA VAL A 139 3.81 5.50 0.66
C VAL A 139 2.72 6.17 -0.17
N HIS A 140 1.99 5.37 -0.94
CA HIS A 140 0.89 5.80 -1.81
C HIS A 140 -0.45 5.46 -1.16
N PHE A 141 -1.18 6.47 -0.69
CA PHE A 141 -2.41 6.29 0.11
C PHE A 141 -3.61 5.95 -0.78
N VAL A 142 -4.17 4.75 -0.61
CA VAL A 142 -5.26 4.22 -1.45
C VAL A 142 -6.63 4.55 -0.90
N ARG A 143 -6.88 4.23 0.37
CA ARG A 143 -8.20 4.42 1.01
C ARG A 143 -8.06 4.57 2.52
N ARG A 144 -8.78 5.54 3.10
CA ARG A 144 -8.93 5.63 4.55
C ARG A 144 -9.85 4.51 5.05
N VAL A 145 -9.39 3.76 6.03
CA VAL A 145 -10.12 2.65 6.67
C VAL A 145 -10.92 3.16 7.85
N ARG A 146 -10.29 3.96 8.72
CA ARG A 146 -10.94 4.55 9.90
C ARG A 146 -10.16 5.77 10.41
N GLY A 147 -10.74 6.48 11.36
CA GLY A 147 -10.01 7.46 12.17
C GLY A 147 -9.19 6.82 13.30
N ASN A 148 -8.43 7.67 14.00
CA ASN A 148 -7.68 7.26 15.18
C ASN A 148 -8.63 7.07 16.36
N VAL A 149 -8.43 5.97 17.09
CA VAL A 149 -9.27 5.55 18.22
C VAL A 149 -8.34 5.22 19.37
N ARG A 150 -8.73 5.60 20.59
CA ARG A 150 -8.06 5.16 21.82
C ARG A 150 -8.70 3.84 22.25
N PHE A 151 -7.88 2.88 22.64
CA PHE A 151 -8.35 1.56 23.09
C PHE A 151 -8.19 1.44 24.60
N GLU A 152 -9.18 0.83 25.23
CA GLU A 152 -9.11 0.43 26.63
C GLU A 152 -8.42 -0.94 26.69
N GLY A 153 -7.11 -0.93 26.92
CA GLY A 153 -6.30 -2.14 27.06
C GLY A 153 -5.72 -2.69 25.76
N LEU A 154 -4.78 -3.61 25.94
CA LEU A 154 -3.94 -4.15 24.87
C LEU A 154 -4.71 -5.07 23.92
N ASP A 155 -5.59 -5.91 24.45
CA ASP A 155 -6.33 -6.90 23.66
C ASP A 155 -7.25 -6.23 22.64
N ALA A 156 -7.93 -5.16 23.04
CA ALA A 156 -8.79 -4.38 22.14
C ALA A 156 -7.98 -3.70 21.01
N LEU A 157 -6.79 -3.19 21.33
CA LEU A 157 -5.88 -2.63 20.34
C LEU A 157 -5.42 -3.69 19.33
N VAL A 158 -4.94 -4.84 19.80
CA VAL A 158 -4.43 -5.94 18.95
C VAL A 158 -5.56 -6.47 18.05
N ALA A 159 -6.75 -6.70 18.60
CA ALA A 159 -7.90 -7.16 17.84
C ALA A 159 -8.27 -6.17 16.73
N GLN A 160 -8.23 -4.86 17.00
CA GLN A 160 -8.52 -3.85 15.99
C GLN A 160 -7.44 -3.80 14.91
N ILE A 161 -6.15 -3.87 15.28
CA ILE A 161 -5.06 -3.89 14.28
C ILE A 161 -5.21 -5.11 13.35
N ALA A 162 -5.50 -6.29 13.90
CA ALA A 162 -5.73 -7.49 13.10
C ALA A 162 -6.92 -7.32 12.13
N ALA A 163 -8.03 -6.75 12.60
CA ALA A 163 -9.20 -6.46 11.77
C ALA A 163 -8.90 -5.44 10.67
N ASP A 164 -8.13 -4.39 11.00
CA ASP A 164 -7.70 -3.38 10.04
C ASP A 164 -6.83 -4.00 8.94
N VAL A 165 -5.83 -4.82 9.31
CA VAL A 165 -4.97 -5.53 8.35
C VAL A 165 -5.78 -6.43 7.42
N ALA A 166 -6.73 -7.20 7.97
CA ALA A 166 -7.60 -8.05 7.16
C ALA A 166 -8.45 -7.24 6.17
N ASN A 167 -9.04 -6.13 6.63
CA ASN A 167 -9.79 -5.22 5.75
C ASN A 167 -8.90 -4.65 4.65
N ILE A 168 -7.73 -4.10 5.02
CA ILE A 168 -6.75 -3.49 4.10
C ILE A 168 -6.35 -4.45 2.98
N ARG A 169 -6.10 -5.72 3.29
CA ARG A 169 -5.85 -6.76 2.27
C ARG A 169 -6.98 -6.84 1.25
N GLY A 170 -8.22 -6.84 1.71
CA GLY A 170 -9.40 -6.80 0.83
C GLY A 170 -9.42 -5.56 -0.07
N ILE A 171 -9.15 -4.37 0.51
CA ILE A 171 -9.08 -3.11 -0.25
C ILE A 171 -8.05 -3.17 -1.37
N LEU A 172 -6.84 -3.63 -1.05
CA LEU A 172 -5.73 -3.66 -1.99
C LEU A 172 -5.95 -4.73 -3.07
N ALA A 173 -6.55 -5.87 -2.71
CA ALA A 173 -6.94 -6.91 -3.66
C ALA A 173 -8.00 -6.41 -4.66
N GLU A 174 -9.07 -5.75 -4.21
CA GLU A 174 -10.08 -5.15 -5.11
C GLU A 174 -9.46 -4.16 -6.10
N ARG A 175 -8.54 -3.33 -5.61
CA ARG A 175 -7.85 -2.31 -6.42
C ARG A 175 -6.82 -2.89 -7.38
N HIS A 176 -6.32 -4.09 -7.11
CA HIS A 176 -5.51 -4.86 -8.05
C HIS A 176 -6.39 -5.55 -9.12
N LEU A 177 -7.53 -6.13 -8.73
CA LEU A 177 -8.40 -6.89 -9.63
C LEU A 177 -9.19 -6.02 -10.63
N GLN A 178 -9.53 -4.78 -10.30
CA GLN A 178 -10.13 -3.83 -11.25
C GLN A 178 -9.16 -3.35 -12.35
N ALA A 179 -7.98 -3.96 -12.47
CA ALA A 179 -6.95 -3.67 -13.46
C ALA A 179 -6.82 -4.73 -14.58
N LEU A 180 -7.47 -5.89 -14.44
CA LEU A 180 -7.43 -7.01 -15.40
C LEU A 180 -8.70 -7.04 -16.25
#